data_AF-A0A251KSR2-F1
#
_entry.id   AF-A0A251KSR2-F1
#
_cell.length_a   1.000
_cell.length_b   1.000
_cell.length_c   1.000
_cell.angle_alpha   90.00
_cell.angle_beta   90.00
_cell.angle_gamma   90.00
#
_symmetry.space_group_name_H-M   'P 1'
#
loop_
_entity.id
_entity.type
_entity.pdbx_description
1 polymer ?
#
loop_
_entity_poly.entity_id
_entity_poly.type
_entity_poly.pdbx_seq_one_letter_code
_entity_poly.pdbx_strand_id
1 'polypeptide(L)'
;MAIVASAPGKVLMTGGYLILERPNAGIVLSTNARFYAIVKPLYDEIKPDSWAWAWTDVKLTSPQLSRESLYKFSLKNFTLQCVSSSASRNPFVEQAVQYAVAAAWATRDNDKNEFLNKLLLQGLDITILGSNDFYSYRNQIEARGLPLTPEALAALPPFSSITFNVEEFNGQNCKPEVAKTGLGSSAAMTTAVVAALLHYLGSIDLSSCCKENQSSNLDMVHIIAQTAHCIAQGKVGSGFDVSSAVYGSHRYVRFSPEVLSSAQDAGKGIPLQEVISNILKGEWDHERTTFSLPPLMSLLLGEPGTGGSSTPSMVGAVKKWQKSDTQKSQEIYRKLSQANSALETQLNILSKLAEDHW
;
A
#
# COMPACT_ATOMS: atom_id res chain seq x y z
N MET A 1 6.83 4.78 -23.56
CA MET A 1 5.40 4.78 -23.21
C MET A 1 5.28 4.89 -21.70
N ALA A 2 4.36 5.70 -21.17
CA ALA A 2 4.14 5.78 -19.73
C ALA A 2 3.07 4.78 -19.29
N ILE A 3 3.24 4.17 -18.12
CA ILE A 3 2.23 3.33 -17.46
C ILE A 3 1.72 4.08 -16.24
N VAL A 4 0.39 4.10 -16.10
CA VAL A 4 -0.29 4.65 -14.93
C VAL A 4 -1.03 3.51 -14.25
N ALA A 5 -0.74 3.27 -12.98
CA ALA A 5 -1.54 2.39 -12.13
C ALA A 5 -2.10 3.20 -10.96
N SER A 6 -3.22 2.72 -10.42
CA SER A 6 -3.82 3.34 -9.24
C SER A 6 -4.36 2.30 -8.28
N ALA A 7 -4.35 2.63 -6.99
CA ALA A 7 -4.86 1.79 -5.92
C ALA A 7 -5.76 2.60 -4.98
N PRO A 8 -6.92 2.06 -4.56
CA PRO A 8 -7.83 2.75 -3.66
C PRO A 8 -7.27 2.81 -2.24
N GLY A 9 -7.75 3.79 -1.47
CA GLY A 9 -7.67 3.78 -0.02
C GLY A 9 -8.60 2.74 0.58
N LYS A 10 -8.54 2.59 1.90
CA LYS A 10 -9.29 1.57 2.64
C LYS A 10 -9.96 2.12 3.90
N VAL A 11 -10.95 1.40 4.38
CA VAL A 11 -11.57 1.55 5.69
C VAL A 11 -11.82 0.17 6.27
N LEU A 12 -11.39 -0.04 7.52
CA LEU A 12 -11.68 -1.26 8.26
C LEU A 12 -12.99 -1.06 9.02
N MET A 13 -14.05 -1.75 8.60
CA MET A 13 -15.38 -1.62 9.20
C MET A 13 -15.53 -2.55 10.42
N THR A 14 -15.00 -3.78 10.33
CA THR A 14 -15.00 -4.76 11.42
C THR A 14 -13.62 -5.42 11.55
N GLY A 15 -13.36 -6.07 12.68
CA GLY A 15 -12.09 -6.78 12.92
C GLY A 15 -10.96 -5.91 13.48
N GLY A 16 -11.25 -4.69 13.95
CA GLY A 16 -10.26 -3.83 14.62
C GLY A 16 -9.52 -4.59 15.73
N TYR A 17 -8.19 -4.61 15.67
CA TYR A 17 -7.27 -5.45 16.47
C TYR A 17 -7.41 -6.97 16.28
N LEU A 18 -8.61 -7.53 16.17
CA LEU A 18 -8.84 -8.97 16.01
C LEU A 18 -8.20 -9.52 14.73
N ILE A 19 -8.26 -8.76 13.62
CA ILE A 19 -7.69 -9.11 12.30
C ILE A 19 -6.18 -9.32 12.32
N LEU A 20 -5.50 -8.97 13.43
CA LEU A 20 -4.09 -9.26 13.65
C LEU A 20 -3.84 -10.73 14.04
N GLU A 21 -4.87 -11.57 14.19
CA GLU A 21 -4.71 -12.97 14.56
C GLU A 21 -5.71 -13.83 13.80
N ARG A 22 -5.23 -14.95 13.22
CA ARG A 22 -6.12 -15.96 12.63
C ARG A 22 -6.93 -16.66 13.74
N PRO A 23 -8.17 -17.11 13.47
CA PRO A 23 -8.92 -17.03 12.20
C PRO A 23 -9.82 -15.78 12.11
N ASN A 24 -9.55 -14.70 12.85
CA ASN A 24 -10.46 -13.57 12.89
C ASN A 24 -10.51 -12.82 11.56
N ALA A 25 -11.71 -12.60 11.05
CA ALA A 25 -11.95 -11.82 9.85
C ALA A 25 -12.21 -10.34 10.16
N GLY A 26 -12.03 -9.49 9.15
CA GLY A 26 -12.61 -8.15 9.14
C GLY A 26 -13.15 -7.78 7.77
N ILE A 27 -14.19 -6.95 7.78
CA ILE A 27 -14.77 -6.35 6.59
C ILE A 27 -13.97 -5.10 6.27
N VAL A 28 -13.39 -5.07 5.08
CA VAL A 28 -12.61 -3.95 4.58
C VAL A 28 -13.27 -3.40 3.34
N LEU A 29 -13.51 -2.10 3.34
CA LEU A 29 -14.10 -1.38 2.22
C LEU A 29 -13.05 -0.52 1.56
N SER A 30 -12.93 -0.63 0.24
CA SER A 30 -12.14 0.28 -0.56
C SER A 30 -12.86 1.63 -0.72
N THR A 31 -12.12 2.72 -0.75
CA THR A 31 -12.66 4.07 -0.93
C THR A 31 -12.54 4.54 -2.37
N ASN A 32 -13.28 5.58 -2.73
CA ASN A 32 -13.11 6.30 -3.99
C ASN A 32 -11.78 7.09 -4.06
N ALA A 33 -11.17 7.44 -2.93
CA ALA A 33 -9.83 8.04 -2.89
C ALA A 33 -8.78 7.06 -3.45
N ARG A 34 -7.92 7.54 -4.34
CA ARG A 34 -6.88 6.72 -5.00
C ARG A 34 -5.48 7.33 -4.91
N PHE A 35 -4.48 6.46 -4.78
CA PHE A 35 -3.10 6.78 -5.13
C PHE A 35 -2.85 6.38 -6.58
N TYR A 36 -2.00 7.14 -7.24
CA TYR A 36 -1.55 6.93 -8.61
C TYR A 36 -0.03 6.85 -8.63
N ALA A 37 0.49 5.94 -9.43
CA ALA A 37 1.90 5.86 -9.77
C ALA A 37 2.04 5.91 -11.28
N ILE A 38 2.90 6.80 -11.76
CA ILE A 38 3.23 6.96 -13.17
C ILE A 38 4.67 6.51 -13.33
N VAL A 39 4.90 5.52 -14.20
CA VAL A 39 6.24 5.01 -14.54
C VAL A 39 6.48 5.26 -16.02
N LYS A 40 7.60 5.90 -16.35
CA LYS A 40 8.03 6.18 -17.72
C LYS A 40 9.57 6.12 -17.81
N PRO A 41 10.16 6.04 -19.02
CA PRO A 41 11.61 6.10 -19.15
C PRO A 41 12.14 7.44 -18.65
N LEU A 42 13.31 7.43 -17.99
CA LEU A 42 14.01 8.63 -17.57
C LEU A 42 14.78 9.29 -18.74
N TYR A 43 15.27 8.45 -19.66
CA TYR A 43 16.02 8.84 -20.84
C TYR A 43 15.34 8.33 -22.11
N ASP A 44 15.22 9.19 -23.12
CA ASP A 44 14.62 8.82 -24.41
C ASP A 44 15.53 7.88 -25.22
N GLU A 45 16.84 8.10 -25.14
CA GLU A 45 17.87 7.33 -25.85
C GLU A 45 18.80 6.58 -24.88
N ILE A 46 19.16 5.35 -25.24
CA ILE A 46 20.16 4.55 -24.52
C ILE A 46 21.53 4.93 -25.06
N LYS A 47 22.45 5.38 -24.21
CA LYS A 47 23.79 5.72 -24.66
C LYS A 47 24.55 4.44 -25.08
N PRO A 48 25.41 4.49 -26.11
CA PRO A 48 26.14 3.30 -26.58
C PRO A 48 26.96 2.61 -25.49
N ASP A 49 27.52 3.37 -24.55
CA ASP A 49 28.34 2.87 -23.44
C ASP A 49 27.51 2.33 -22.26
N SER A 50 26.17 2.44 -22.31
CA SER A 50 25.28 2.08 -21.21
C SER A 50 25.17 0.56 -20.98
N TRP A 51 25.50 -0.26 -21.98
CA TRP A 51 25.39 -1.72 -21.87
C TRP A 51 26.35 -2.33 -20.84
N ALA A 52 27.37 -1.59 -20.43
CA ALA A 52 28.32 -1.98 -19.38
C ALA A 52 27.85 -1.58 -17.95
N TRP A 53 26.75 -0.83 -17.81
CA TRP A 53 26.31 -0.38 -16.50
C TRP A 53 25.50 -1.46 -15.79
N ALA A 54 26.06 -1.98 -14.69
CA ALA A 54 25.33 -2.79 -13.71
C ALA A 54 24.30 -1.98 -12.88
N TRP A 55 23.94 -0.78 -13.36
CA TRP A 55 23.20 0.23 -12.62
C TRP A 55 22.13 0.89 -13.49
N THR A 56 20.99 1.15 -12.87
CA THR A 56 19.84 1.87 -13.45
C THR A 56 19.55 3.12 -12.65
N ASP A 57 19.32 4.24 -13.34
CA ASP A 57 18.94 5.50 -12.68
C ASP A 57 17.45 5.49 -12.38
N VAL A 58 17.09 5.85 -11.14
CA VAL A 58 15.70 5.94 -10.71
C VAL A 58 15.44 7.32 -10.14
N LYS A 59 14.48 8.02 -10.72
CA LYS A 59 13.97 9.30 -10.26
C LYS A 59 12.61 9.08 -9.60
N LEU A 60 12.45 9.55 -8.37
CA LEU A 60 11.17 9.55 -7.66
C LEU A 60 10.71 10.98 -7.41
N THR A 61 9.54 11.33 -7.94
CA THR A 61 8.94 12.65 -7.78
C THR A 61 7.64 12.54 -6.98
N SER A 62 7.51 13.37 -5.94
CA SER A 62 6.30 13.52 -5.12
C SER A 62 5.87 14.99 -5.12
N PRO A 63 5.11 15.45 -6.15
CA PRO A 63 4.79 16.87 -6.33
C PRO A 63 4.06 17.48 -5.14
N GLN A 64 3.14 16.73 -4.51
CA GLN A 64 2.37 17.19 -3.34
C GLN A 64 3.24 17.46 -2.11
N LEU A 65 4.41 16.84 -2.03
CA LEU A 65 5.38 17.04 -0.95
C LEU A 65 6.52 17.98 -1.37
N SER A 66 6.54 18.46 -2.62
CA SER A 66 7.66 19.18 -3.23
C SER A 66 8.99 18.44 -3.05
N ARG A 67 8.97 17.10 -3.16
CA ARG A 67 10.14 16.24 -2.98
C ARG A 67 10.52 15.52 -4.26
N GLU A 68 11.81 15.48 -4.52
CA GLU A 68 12.44 14.69 -5.56
C GLU A 68 13.62 13.92 -4.96
N SER A 69 13.74 12.65 -5.32
CA SER A 69 14.84 11.79 -4.87
C SER A 69 15.41 11.03 -6.06
N LEU A 70 16.74 11.04 -6.16
CA LEU A 70 17.48 10.32 -7.18
C LEU A 70 18.17 9.12 -6.55
N TYR A 71 18.11 7.99 -7.23
CA TYR A 71 18.69 6.74 -6.79
C TYR A 71 19.49 6.07 -7.91
N LYS A 72 20.48 5.29 -7.51
CA LYS A 72 21.15 4.29 -8.34
C LYS A 72 20.66 2.91 -7.93
N PHE A 73 20.14 2.15 -8.87
CA PHE A 73 19.63 0.79 -8.66
C PHE A 73 20.61 -0.25 -9.21
N SER A 74 21.10 -1.15 -8.36
CA SER A 74 22.01 -2.22 -8.80
C SER A 74 21.23 -3.37 -9.42
N LEU A 75 21.51 -3.71 -10.68
CA LEU A 75 20.90 -4.87 -11.35
C LEU A 75 21.47 -6.20 -10.86
N LYS A 76 22.66 -6.19 -10.26
CA LYS A 76 23.32 -7.41 -9.74
C LYS A 76 22.69 -7.85 -8.42
N ASN A 77 22.47 -6.89 -7.52
CA ASN A 77 22.05 -7.16 -6.14
C ASN A 77 20.59 -6.74 -5.87
N PHE A 78 19.94 -6.08 -6.84
CA PHE A 78 18.60 -5.48 -6.70
C PHE A 78 18.48 -4.53 -5.52
N THR A 79 19.54 -3.75 -5.26
CA THR A 79 19.59 -2.78 -4.17
C THR A 79 19.47 -1.35 -4.69
N LEU A 80 18.74 -0.52 -3.96
CA LEU A 80 18.54 0.88 -4.29
C LEU A 80 19.40 1.77 -3.38
N GLN A 81 20.25 2.60 -3.98
CA GLN A 81 21.12 3.54 -3.26
C GLN A 81 20.66 4.97 -3.50
N CYS A 82 20.28 5.67 -2.43
CA CYS A 82 19.88 7.08 -2.50
C CYS A 82 21.11 7.96 -2.75
N VAL A 83 21.05 8.81 -3.78
CA VAL A 83 22.07 9.82 -4.09
C VAL A 83 21.70 11.17 -3.45
N SER A 84 20.41 11.40 -3.22
CA SER A 84 19.87 12.61 -2.57
C SER A 84 20.01 12.59 -1.04
N SER A 85 19.78 13.74 -0.39
CA SER A 85 19.78 13.88 1.08
C SER A 85 18.79 12.94 1.78
N SER A 86 19.13 12.45 2.98
CA SER A 86 18.32 11.46 3.72
C SER A 86 16.88 11.89 4.04
N ALA A 87 16.60 13.20 4.09
CA ALA A 87 15.28 13.75 4.41
C ALA A 87 14.19 13.48 3.35
N SER A 88 14.57 13.10 2.12
CA SER A 88 13.63 12.83 1.03
C SER A 88 13.36 11.35 0.79
N ARG A 89 13.88 10.46 1.64
CA ARG A 89 13.71 9.01 1.49
C ARG A 89 12.28 8.57 1.77
N ASN A 90 11.80 7.62 0.97
CA ASN A 90 10.50 6.99 1.16
C ASN A 90 10.69 5.47 1.18
N PRO A 91 10.84 4.84 2.36
CA PRO A 91 11.19 3.42 2.45
C PRO A 91 10.15 2.52 1.77
N PHE A 92 8.87 2.91 1.77
CA PHE A 92 7.81 2.15 1.10
C PHE A 92 7.99 2.10 -0.42
N VAL A 93 8.41 3.20 -1.04
CA VAL A 93 8.68 3.24 -2.49
C VAL A 93 10.01 2.58 -2.80
N GLU A 94 11.04 2.77 -1.96
CA GLU A 94 12.34 2.12 -2.14
C GLU A 94 12.20 0.58 -2.13
N GLN A 95 11.43 0.02 -1.20
CA GLN A 95 11.15 -1.41 -1.17
C GLN A 95 10.25 -1.85 -2.33
N ALA A 96 9.25 -1.04 -2.71
CA ALA A 96 8.41 -1.33 -3.87
C ALA A 96 9.24 -1.47 -5.16
N VAL A 97 10.19 -0.56 -5.40
CA VAL A 97 11.09 -0.60 -6.56
C VAL A 97 11.96 -1.85 -6.53
N GLN A 98 12.65 -2.11 -5.41
CA GLN A 98 13.54 -3.26 -5.28
C GLN A 98 12.82 -4.59 -5.52
N TYR A 99 11.69 -4.79 -4.86
CA TYR A 99 10.92 -6.04 -4.97
C TYR A 99 10.22 -6.18 -6.31
N ALA A 100 9.68 -5.10 -6.90
CA ALA A 100 9.02 -5.18 -8.21
C ALA A 100 10.01 -5.48 -9.35
N VAL A 101 11.19 -4.83 -9.35
CA VAL A 101 12.21 -5.10 -10.37
C VAL A 101 12.80 -6.50 -10.21
N ALA A 102 13.06 -6.94 -8.97
CA ALA A 102 13.53 -8.30 -8.70
C ALA A 102 12.50 -9.37 -9.09
N ALA A 103 11.21 -9.12 -8.82
CA ALA A 103 10.11 -9.96 -9.29
C ALA A 103 10.07 -10.04 -10.82
N ALA A 104 10.18 -8.90 -11.50
CA ALA A 104 10.15 -8.87 -12.95
C ALA A 104 11.29 -9.67 -13.59
N TRP A 105 12.46 -9.64 -12.96
CA TRP A 105 13.62 -10.41 -13.38
C TRP A 105 13.46 -11.91 -13.11
N ALA A 106 12.88 -12.29 -11.96
CA ALA A 106 12.73 -13.69 -11.56
C ALA A 106 11.64 -14.43 -12.36
N THR A 107 10.65 -13.72 -12.91
CA THR A 107 9.48 -14.32 -13.55
C THR A 107 9.57 -14.40 -15.07
N ARG A 108 10.68 -13.97 -15.69
CA ARG A 108 10.82 -13.92 -17.15
C ARG A 108 11.91 -14.88 -17.66
N ASP A 109 11.63 -15.49 -18.81
CA ASP A 109 12.57 -16.34 -19.54
C ASP A 109 13.75 -15.54 -20.11
N ASN A 110 14.86 -16.22 -20.38
CA ASN A 110 16.12 -15.62 -20.84
C ASN A 110 15.96 -14.67 -22.04
N ASP A 111 15.09 -14.96 -23.01
CA ASP A 111 14.88 -14.11 -24.20
C ASP A 111 14.15 -12.79 -23.88
N LYS A 112 13.32 -12.77 -22.84
CA LYS A 112 12.58 -11.57 -22.39
C LYS A 112 13.41 -10.67 -21.48
N ASN A 113 14.58 -11.13 -21.05
CA ASN A 113 15.51 -10.35 -20.23
C ASN A 113 16.20 -9.23 -21.03
N GLU A 114 16.34 -9.38 -22.36
CA GLU A 114 16.89 -8.30 -23.21
C GLU A 114 15.95 -7.08 -23.23
N PHE A 115 14.65 -7.31 -23.38
CA PHE A 115 13.65 -6.24 -23.31
C PHE A 115 13.63 -5.55 -21.93
N LEU A 116 13.69 -6.34 -20.86
CA LEU A 116 13.74 -5.83 -19.49
C LEU A 116 14.99 -4.98 -19.26
N ASN A 117 16.17 -5.47 -19.70
CA ASN A 117 17.42 -4.73 -19.66
C ASN A 117 17.30 -3.41 -20.44
N LYS A 118 16.73 -3.44 -21.63
CA LYS A 118 16.52 -2.23 -22.44
C LYS A 118 15.70 -1.18 -21.68
N LEU A 119 14.60 -1.58 -21.05
CA LEU A 119 13.77 -0.67 -20.25
C LEU A 119 14.53 -0.11 -19.03
N LEU A 120 15.29 -0.95 -18.34
CA LEU A 120 16.07 -0.55 -17.16
C LEU A 120 17.27 0.34 -17.53
N LEU A 121 17.84 0.19 -18.74
CA LEU A 121 18.90 1.07 -19.24
C LEU A 121 18.40 2.48 -19.58
N GLN A 122 17.11 2.63 -19.90
CA GLN A 122 16.48 3.94 -20.09
C GLN A 122 16.21 4.67 -18.76
N GLY A 123 16.48 4.03 -17.62
CA GLY A 123 16.14 4.57 -16.31
C GLY A 123 14.63 4.58 -16.04
N LEU A 124 14.27 4.80 -14.78
CA LEU A 124 12.89 4.84 -14.32
C LEU A 124 12.56 6.22 -13.76
N ASP A 125 11.61 6.93 -14.38
CA ASP A 125 10.99 8.11 -13.80
C ASP A 125 9.64 7.72 -13.20
N ILE A 126 9.56 7.80 -11.87
CA ILE A 126 8.42 7.40 -11.05
C ILE A 126 7.83 8.65 -10.42
N THR A 127 6.56 8.95 -10.75
CA THR A 127 5.80 10.03 -10.09
C THR A 127 4.66 9.44 -9.27
N ILE A 128 4.55 9.85 -8.01
CA ILE A 128 3.46 9.43 -7.11
C ILE A 128 2.52 10.58 -6.78
N LEU A 129 1.22 10.31 -6.83
CA LEU A 129 0.15 11.27 -6.57
C LEU A 129 -0.94 10.60 -5.73
N GLY A 130 -1.40 11.26 -4.66
CA GLY A 130 -2.49 10.79 -3.81
C GLY A 130 -3.66 11.77 -3.83
N SER A 131 -4.88 11.25 -3.93
CA SER A 131 -6.11 12.05 -3.77
C SER A 131 -6.04 12.87 -2.47
N ASN A 132 -6.67 14.05 -2.46
CA ASN A 132 -6.59 14.96 -1.31
C ASN A 132 -7.11 14.29 -0.02
N ASP A 133 -8.04 13.35 -0.14
CA ASP A 133 -8.65 12.57 0.95
C ASP A 133 -7.65 11.76 1.80
N PHE A 134 -6.43 11.50 1.31
CA PHE A 134 -5.40 10.81 2.10
C PHE A 134 -4.73 11.69 3.15
N TYR A 135 -4.91 13.00 3.06
CA TYR A 135 -4.21 14.00 3.86
C TYR A 135 -5.20 14.97 4.48
N SER A 136 -4.84 15.51 5.65
CA SER A 136 -5.64 16.55 6.29
C SER A 136 -5.34 17.90 5.66
N TYR A 137 -6.36 18.52 5.05
CA TYR A 137 -6.31 19.90 4.56
C TYR A 137 -6.97 20.89 5.52
N ARG A 138 -7.32 20.44 6.73
CA ARG A 138 -8.07 21.21 7.72
C ARG A 138 -7.49 22.61 7.94
N ASN A 139 -6.19 22.70 8.22
CA ASN A 139 -5.51 23.99 8.45
C ASN A 139 -5.60 24.92 7.23
N GLN A 140 -5.51 24.39 6.00
CA GLN A 140 -5.62 25.20 4.78
C GLN A 140 -7.05 25.70 4.56
N ILE A 141 -8.05 24.88 4.87
CA ILE A 141 -9.46 25.20 4.74
C ILE A 141 -9.85 26.25 5.79
N GLU A 142 -9.48 26.05 7.06
CA GLU A 142 -9.70 26.99 8.16
C GLU A 142 -8.99 28.34 7.90
N ALA A 143 -7.74 28.33 7.41
CA ALA A 143 -7.02 29.55 7.06
C ALA A 143 -7.68 30.36 5.94
N ARG A 144 -8.48 29.73 5.09
CA ARG A 144 -9.28 30.40 4.04
C ARG A 144 -10.66 30.82 4.54
N GLY A 145 -11.00 30.60 5.81
CA GLY A 145 -12.32 30.88 6.36
C GLY A 145 -13.43 30.01 5.78
N LEU A 146 -13.08 28.86 5.19
CA LEU A 146 -14.04 27.94 4.58
C LEU A 146 -14.59 26.96 5.63
N PRO A 147 -15.85 26.50 5.48
CA PRO A 147 -16.41 25.50 6.39
C PRO A 147 -15.77 24.14 6.16
N LEU A 148 -15.67 23.32 7.22
CA LEU A 148 -15.11 21.97 7.17
C LEU A 148 -16.11 20.96 6.60
N THR A 149 -16.38 21.07 5.30
CA THR A 149 -17.30 20.19 4.58
C THR A 149 -16.61 19.45 3.44
N PRO A 150 -17.18 18.33 2.95
CA PRO A 150 -16.67 17.64 1.77
C PRO A 150 -16.54 18.55 0.54
N GLU A 151 -17.46 19.50 0.37
CA GLU A 151 -17.48 20.44 -0.76
C GLU A 151 -16.28 21.40 -0.70
N ALA A 152 -15.87 21.84 0.50
CA ALA A 152 -14.70 22.68 0.68
C ALA A 152 -13.40 21.95 0.32
N LEU A 153 -13.30 20.65 0.66
CA LEU A 153 -12.18 19.82 0.24
C LEU A 153 -12.18 19.59 -1.27
N ALA A 154 -13.36 19.33 -1.86
CA ALA A 154 -13.53 19.13 -3.29
C ALA A 154 -13.23 20.39 -4.13
N ALA A 155 -13.35 21.58 -3.53
CA ALA A 155 -12.98 22.84 -4.17
C ALA A 155 -11.46 23.05 -4.29
N LEU A 156 -10.64 22.28 -3.56
CA LEU A 156 -9.19 22.31 -3.73
C LEU A 156 -8.80 21.62 -5.04
N PRO A 157 -7.79 22.13 -5.78
CA PRO A 157 -7.27 21.42 -6.95
C PRO A 157 -6.90 19.97 -6.61
N PRO A 158 -7.18 19.00 -7.49
CA PRO A 158 -6.71 17.63 -7.32
C PRO A 158 -5.20 17.60 -7.13
N PHE A 159 -4.72 16.74 -6.22
CA PHE A 159 -3.30 16.60 -5.89
C PHE A 159 -2.67 17.90 -5.39
N SER A 160 -3.39 18.63 -4.52
CA SER A 160 -2.89 19.86 -3.91
C SER A 160 -1.63 19.59 -3.06
N SER A 161 -0.81 20.63 -2.87
CA SER A 161 0.35 20.56 -1.99
C SER A 161 -0.09 20.34 -0.54
N ILE A 162 0.59 19.41 0.12
CA ILE A 162 0.31 19.01 1.50
C ILE A 162 0.94 20.03 2.45
N THR A 163 0.22 20.43 3.48
CA THR A 163 0.80 21.24 4.57
C THR A 163 1.50 20.31 5.55
N PHE A 164 2.78 20.60 5.81
CA PHE A 164 3.54 19.93 6.85
C PHE A 164 3.15 20.48 8.23
N ASN A 165 3.08 19.59 9.23
CA ASN A 165 2.95 20.03 10.61
C ASN A 165 4.25 20.72 11.03
N VAL A 166 4.16 21.92 11.60
CA VAL A 166 5.31 22.62 12.18
C VAL A 166 5.70 21.92 13.48
N GLU A 167 6.98 21.55 13.63
CA GLU A 167 7.49 21.05 14.91
C GLU A 167 7.42 22.17 15.96
N GLU A 168 6.49 22.07 16.91
CA GLU A 168 6.50 22.95 18.08
C GLU A 168 7.70 22.55 18.96
N PHE A 169 8.67 23.46 19.13
CA PHE A 169 9.88 23.28 19.95
C PHE A 169 9.63 22.96 21.44
N ASN A 170 8.37 22.94 21.89
CA ASN A 170 8.00 22.67 23.28
C ASN A 170 7.62 21.20 23.50
N GLY A 171 8.57 20.29 23.24
CA GLY A 171 8.80 19.01 23.95
C GLY A 171 7.67 18.03 24.27
N GLN A 172 6.41 18.23 23.87
CA GLN A 172 5.28 17.43 24.38
C GLN A 172 4.31 16.85 23.35
N ASN A 173 4.45 17.13 22.05
CA ASN A 173 3.63 16.46 21.04
C ASN A 173 4.38 16.26 19.71
N CYS A 174 4.96 15.08 19.51
CA CYS A 174 5.52 14.64 18.23
C CYS A 174 4.39 14.37 17.22
N LYS A 175 3.79 15.42 16.65
CA LYS A 175 2.86 15.27 15.51
C LYS A 175 3.65 14.74 14.31
N PRO A 176 3.11 13.78 13.54
CA PRO A 176 3.79 13.32 12.33
C PRO A 176 3.96 14.49 11.35
N GLU A 177 5.08 14.52 10.62
CA GLU A 177 5.38 15.59 9.65
C GLU A 177 4.22 15.85 8.67
N VAL A 178 3.54 14.78 8.26
CA VAL A 178 2.35 14.82 7.38
C VAL A 178 1.14 14.29 8.13
N ALA A 179 0.08 15.10 8.21
CA ALA A 179 -1.21 14.69 8.76
C ALA A 179 -1.95 13.79 7.77
N LYS A 180 -2.03 12.49 8.09
CA LYS A 180 -2.72 11.46 7.30
C LYS A 180 -4.09 11.15 7.90
N THR A 181 -5.08 10.89 7.05
CA THR A 181 -6.49 10.63 7.44
C THR A 181 -6.75 9.19 7.89
N GLY A 182 -5.78 8.28 7.71
CA GLY A 182 -5.91 6.87 8.11
C GLY A 182 -6.44 5.93 7.02
N LEU A 183 -6.68 6.45 5.81
CA LEU A 183 -7.14 5.67 4.63
C LEU A 183 -6.12 4.65 4.09
N GLY A 184 -4.98 4.45 4.76
CA GLY A 184 -3.95 3.51 4.32
C GLY A 184 -3.08 4.03 3.17
N SER A 185 -2.68 5.30 3.22
CA SER A 185 -1.88 5.93 2.15
C SER A 185 -0.60 5.18 1.81
N SER A 186 0.11 4.59 2.79
CA SER A 186 1.31 3.79 2.51
C SER A 186 1.00 2.51 1.73
N ALA A 187 -0.07 1.80 2.08
CA ALA A 187 -0.50 0.60 1.37
C ALA A 187 -0.93 0.92 -0.06
N ALA A 188 -1.82 1.91 -0.24
CA ALA A 188 -2.27 2.34 -1.55
C ALA A 188 -1.11 2.83 -2.45
N MET A 189 -0.20 3.63 -1.90
CA MET A 189 1.00 4.08 -2.62
C MET A 189 1.92 2.93 -3.01
N THR A 190 2.27 2.03 -2.09
CA THR A 190 3.11 0.86 -2.38
C THR A 190 2.47 -0.01 -3.47
N THR A 191 1.17 -0.32 -3.35
CA THR A 191 0.44 -1.11 -4.34
C THR A 191 0.43 -0.44 -5.72
N ALA A 192 0.16 0.87 -5.80
CA ALA A 192 0.15 1.59 -7.06
C ALA A 192 1.54 1.56 -7.73
N VAL A 193 2.62 1.78 -6.98
CA VAL A 193 3.99 1.72 -7.50
C VAL A 193 4.36 0.33 -7.98
N VAL A 194 4.08 -0.71 -7.18
CA VAL A 194 4.35 -2.11 -7.57
C VAL A 194 3.57 -2.48 -8.84
N ALA A 195 2.29 -2.15 -8.90
CA ALA A 195 1.45 -2.43 -10.06
C ALA A 195 1.97 -1.72 -11.33
N ALA A 196 2.32 -0.43 -11.24
CA ALA A 196 2.84 0.32 -12.37
C ALA A 196 4.20 -0.22 -12.85
N LEU A 197 5.10 -0.59 -11.94
CA LEU A 197 6.41 -1.15 -12.27
C LEU A 197 6.29 -2.54 -12.90
N LEU A 198 5.54 -3.46 -12.29
CA LEU A 198 5.37 -4.81 -12.84
C LEU A 198 4.74 -4.77 -14.23
N HIS A 199 3.79 -3.86 -14.48
CA HIS A 199 3.20 -3.68 -15.80
C HIS A 199 4.21 -3.03 -16.77
N TYR A 200 4.90 -1.96 -16.37
CA TYR A 200 5.92 -1.30 -17.19
C TYR A 200 7.04 -2.25 -17.64
N LEU A 201 7.49 -3.13 -16.73
CA LEU A 201 8.51 -4.14 -16.99
C LEU A 201 7.96 -5.38 -17.73
N GLY A 202 6.64 -5.41 -17.95
CA GLY A 202 5.92 -6.45 -18.70
C GLY A 202 5.72 -7.76 -17.94
N SER A 203 5.89 -7.80 -16.63
CA SER A 203 5.64 -8.99 -15.81
C SER A 203 4.17 -9.30 -15.67
N ILE A 204 3.32 -8.28 -15.73
CA ILE A 204 1.87 -8.38 -15.70
C ILE A 204 1.27 -7.51 -16.80
N ASP A 205 0.02 -7.80 -17.16
CA ASP A 205 -0.80 -6.93 -17.99
C ASP A 205 -2.10 -6.62 -17.25
N LEU A 206 -2.22 -5.37 -16.80
CA LEU A 206 -3.41 -4.88 -16.10
C LEU A 206 -4.45 -4.26 -17.05
N SER A 207 -4.15 -4.18 -18.35
CA SER A 207 -5.06 -3.66 -19.37
C SER A 207 -6.02 -4.72 -19.92
N SER A 208 -5.66 -6.00 -19.80
CA SER A 208 -6.46 -7.12 -20.26
C SER A 208 -7.77 -7.25 -19.49
N CYS A 209 -8.91 -7.35 -20.19
CA CYS A 209 -10.24 -7.60 -19.61
C CYS A 209 -10.49 -9.08 -19.24
N CYS A 210 -9.53 -9.98 -19.48
CA CYS A 210 -9.71 -11.41 -19.20
C CYS A 210 -9.62 -11.69 -17.70
N LYS A 211 -10.76 -12.08 -17.09
CA LYS A 211 -10.89 -12.28 -15.63
C LYS A 211 -9.87 -13.25 -15.03
N GLU A 212 -9.48 -14.31 -15.74
CA GLU A 212 -8.51 -15.31 -15.27
C GLU A 212 -7.08 -14.78 -15.19
N ASN A 213 -6.63 -14.02 -16.20
CA ASN A 213 -5.31 -13.37 -16.17
C ASN A 213 -5.29 -12.20 -15.19
N GLN A 214 -6.44 -11.54 -14.96
CA GLN A 214 -6.55 -10.49 -13.96
C GLN A 214 -6.30 -11.01 -12.54
N SER A 215 -6.84 -12.17 -12.16
CA SER A 215 -6.65 -12.68 -10.79
C SER A 215 -5.19 -13.03 -10.51
N SER A 216 -4.50 -13.72 -11.42
CA SER A 216 -3.08 -14.07 -11.25
C SER A 216 -2.17 -12.84 -11.26
N ASN A 217 -2.45 -11.85 -12.12
CA ASN A 217 -1.71 -10.58 -12.15
C ASN A 217 -1.91 -9.80 -10.84
N LEU A 218 -3.14 -9.74 -10.32
CA LEU A 218 -3.43 -9.10 -9.03
C LEU A 218 -2.78 -9.85 -7.86
N ASP A 219 -2.73 -11.18 -7.89
CA ASP A 219 -2.03 -11.98 -6.88
C ASP A 219 -0.53 -11.68 -6.86
N MET A 220 0.11 -11.56 -8.02
CA MET A 220 1.50 -11.11 -8.08
C MET A 220 1.67 -9.70 -7.51
N VAL A 221 0.79 -8.75 -7.86
CA VAL A 221 0.84 -7.40 -7.28
C VAL A 221 0.68 -7.45 -5.76
N HIS A 222 -0.25 -8.24 -5.24
CA HIS A 222 -0.47 -8.40 -3.81
C HIS A 222 0.76 -8.97 -3.09
N ILE A 223 1.31 -10.09 -3.56
CA ILE A 223 2.46 -10.74 -2.92
C ILE A 223 3.65 -9.77 -2.83
N ILE A 224 3.95 -9.09 -3.94
CA ILE A 224 5.09 -8.16 -4.03
C ILE A 224 4.83 -6.90 -3.20
N ALA A 225 3.65 -6.28 -3.31
CA ALA A 225 3.30 -5.09 -2.55
C ALA A 225 3.22 -5.37 -1.05
N GLN A 226 2.66 -6.50 -0.64
CA GLN A 226 2.51 -6.89 0.75
C GLN A 226 3.87 -7.15 1.39
N THR A 227 4.76 -7.83 0.66
CA THR A 227 6.13 -8.07 1.11
C THR A 227 6.89 -6.76 1.24
N ALA A 228 6.91 -5.92 0.19
CA ALA A 228 7.60 -4.63 0.22
C ALA A 228 7.08 -3.72 1.35
N HIS A 229 5.77 -3.70 1.57
CA HIS A 229 5.15 -2.93 2.65
C HIS A 229 5.55 -3.44 4.04
N CYS A 230 5.53 -4.76 4.26
CA CYS A 230 5.96 -5.35 5.54
C CYS A 230 7.45 -5.05 5.85
N ILE A 231 8.32 -5.14 4.85
CA ILE A 231 9.75 -4.83 5.02
C ILE A 231 9.95 -3.34 5.29
N ALA A 232 9.29 -2.46 4.53
CA ALA A 232 9.36 -1.02 4.77
C ALA A 232 8.79 -0.62 6.14
N GLN A 233 7.75 -1.32 6.63
CA GLN A 233 7.15 -1.07 7.93
C GLN A 233 7.97 -1.68 9.09
N GLY A 234 8.86 -2.63 8.81
CA GLY A 234 9.67 -3.33 9.81
C GLY A 234 8.89 -4.33 10.67
N LYS A 235 7.67 -4.70 10.28
CA LYS A 235 6.84 -5.70 10.97
C LYS A 235 5.81 -6.33 10.05
N VAL A 236 5.36 -7.53 10.42
CA VAL A 236 4.23 -8.19 9.75
C VAL A 236 2.93 -7.68 10.37
N GLY A 237 2.17 -6.92 9.58
CA GLY A 237 0.83 -6.45 9.94
C GLY A 237 -0.24 -7.52 9.67
N SER A 238 -1.50 -7.10 9.66
CA SER A 238 -2.61 -7.94 9.18
C SER A 238 -2.59 -8.11 7.65
N GLY A 239 -2.12 -7.12 6.90
CA GLY A 239 -2.11 -7.13 5.43
C GLY A 239 -3.43 -6.77 4.75
N PHE A 240 -4.50 -6.50 5.52
CA PHE A 240 -5.80 -6.13 4.94
C PHE A 240 -5.74 -4.83 4.12
N ASP A 241 -4.83 -3.93 4.45
CA ASP A 241 -4.70 -2.62 3.82
C ASP A 241 -4.13 -2.73 2.41
N VAL A 242 -3.05 -3.50 2.24
CA VAL A 242 -2.52 -3.83 0.92
C VAL A 242 -3.48 -4.73 0.15
N SER A 243 -4.09 -5.74 0.80
CA SER A 243 -5.11 -6.59 0.18
C SER A 243 -6.25 -5.74 -0.39
N SER A 244 -6.77 -4.77 0.36
CA SER A 244 -7.87 -3.91 -0.14
C SER A 244 -7.42 -2.94 -1.24
N ALA A 245 -6.18 -2.48 -1.19
CA ALA A 245 -5.58 -1.70 -2.27
C ALA A 245 -5.42 -2.49 -3.58
N VAL A 246 -5.38 -3.82 -3.53
CA VAL A 246 -5.29 -4.69 -4.71
C VAL A 246 -6.66 -5.17 -5.18
N TYR A 247 -7.44 -5.78 -4.28
CA TYR A 247 -8.68 -6.50 -4.64
C TYR A 247 -9.96 -5.68 -4.39
N GLY A 248 -9.85 -4.48 -3.81
CA GLY A 248 -11.00 -3.66 -3.47
C GLY A 248 -11.68 -4.09 -2.17
N SER A 249 -13.01 -3.97 -2.12
CA SER A 249 -13.83 -4.28 -0.95
C SER A 249 -14.02 -5.79 -0.76
N HIS A 250 -13.74 -6.30 0.43
CA HIS A 250 -13.81 -7.72 0.73
C HIS A 250 -13.86 -8.01 2.23
N ARG A 251 -14.30 -9.21 2.58
CA ARG A 251 -14.03 -9.85 3.87
C ARG A 251 -12.65 -10.48 3.82
N TYR A 252 -11.82 -10.20 4.83
CA TYR A 252 -10.41 -10.59 4.85
C TYR A 252 -10.04 -11.37 6.12
N VAL A 253 -9.32 -12.47 5.95
CA VAL A 253 -8.54 -13.13 7.02
C VAL A 253 -7.07 -13.06 6.64
N ARG A 254 -6.23 -12.63 7.58
CA ARG A 254 -4.79 -12.46 7.36
C ARG A 254 -4.08 -13.76 7.02
N PHE A 255 -3.01 -13.65 6.24
CA PHE A 255 -2.07 -14.73 6.02
C PHE A 255 -1.27 -15.07 7.31
N SER A 256 -0.68 -16.25 7.30
CA SER A 256 0.25 -16.79 8.27
C SER A 256 1.65 -16.15 8.04
N PRO A 257 2.23 -15.43 9.04
CA PRO A 257 3.48 -14.66 8.88
C PRO A 257 4.66 -15.44 8.32
N GLU A 258 4.65 -16.76 8.47
CA GLU A 258 5.69 -17.70 8.08
C GLU A 258 6.01 -17.59 6.58
N VAL A 259 5.03 -17.23 5.74
CA VAL A 259 5.23 -17.01 4.29
C VAL A 259 6.23 -15.87 3.99
N LEU A 260 6.40 -14.94 4.93
CA LEU A 260 7.33 -13.80 4.81
C LEU A 260 8.68 -14.01 5.51
N SER A 261 8.91 -15.17 6.11
CA SER A 261 10.15 -15.48 6.86
C SER A 261 11.41 -15.22 6.02
N SER A 262 11.44 -15.71 4.77
CA SER A 262 12.54 -15.50 3.83
C SER A 262 12.82 -14.03 3.53
N ALA A 263 11.78 -13.19 3.45
CA ALA A 263 11.93 -11.76 3.21
C ALA A 263 12.47 -11.02 4.45
N GLN A 264 12.12 -11.47 5.66
CA GLN A 264 12.69 -10.94 6.89
C GLN A 264 14.18 -11.32 7.05
N ASP A 265 14.55 -12.49 6.53
CA ASP A 265 15.91 -13.00 6.53
C ASP A 265 16.80 -12.43 5.40
N ALA A 266 16.25 -11.66 4.46
CA ALA A 266 17.02 -11.00 3.39
C ALA A 266 18.16 -10.11 3.95
N GLY A 267 18.00 -9.58 5.16
CA GLY A 267 19.06 -8.87 5.89
C GLY A 267 20.25 -9.74 6.36
N LYS A 268 20.17 -11.07 6.22
CA LYS A 268 21.18 -12.06 6.61
C LYS A 268 22.03 -12.57 5.44
N GLY A 269 21.90 -11.99 4.24
CA GLY A 269 22.76 -12.27 3.08
C GLY A 269 22.16 -13.18 2.00
N ILE A 270 20.87 -13.49 2.07
CA ILE A 270 20.17 -14.22 0.98
C ILE A 270 19.96 -13.26 -0.20
N PRO A 271 20.31 -13.64 -1.45
CA PRO A 271 20.05 -12.83 -2.63
C PRO A 271 18.56 -12.53 -2.81
N LEU A 272 18.20 -11.30 -3.19
CA LEU A 272 16.80 -10.89 -3.33
C LEU A 272 16.04 -11.76 -4.36
N GLN A 273 16.70 -12.28 -5.38
CA GLN A 273 16.08 -13.18 -6.37
C GLN A 273 15.53 -14.47 -5.74
N GLU A 274 16.28 -15.04 -4.79
CA GLU A 274 15.88 -16.26 -4.09
C GLU A 274 14.72 -15.96 -3.14
N VAL A 275 14.79 -14.83 -2.43
CA VAL A 275 13.68 -14.34 -1.60
C VAL A 275 12.40 -14.19 -2.41
N ILE A 276 12.47 -13.52 -3.56
CA ILE A 276 11.35 -13.35 -4.49
C ILE A 276 10.80 -14.69 -4.95
N SER A 277 11.68 -15.62 -5.34
CA SER A 277 11.26 -16.95 -5.78
C SER A 277 10.53 -17.73 -4.69
N ASN A 278 10.98 -17.60 -3.45
CA ASN A 278 10.38 -18.26 -2.29
C ASN A 278 9.02 -17.64 -1.93
N ILE A 279 8.89 -16.31 -1.89
CA ILE A 279 7.60 -15.66 -1.58
C ILE A 279 6.55 -15.85 -2.68
N LEU A 280 6.97 -15.93 -3.95
CA LEU A 280 6.05 -16.17 -5.07
C LEU A 280 5.54 -17.62 -5.11
N LYS A 281 6.36 -18.57 -4.63
CA LYS A 281 5.97 -19.99 -4.49
C LYS A 281 5.37 -20.31 -3.12
N GLY A 282 5.40 -19.37 -2.18
CA GLY A 282 4.94 -19.55 -0.82
C GLY A 282 3.43 -19.75 -0.75
N GLU A 283 2.97 -20.48 0.27
CA GLU A 283 1.54 -20.68 0.52
C GLU A 283 0.96 -19.46 1.24
N TRP A 284 0.37 -18.55 0.46
CA TRP A 284 -0.37 -17.41 0.99
C TRP A 284 -1.79 -17.82 1.39
N ASP A 285 -1.96 -18.24 2.63
CA ASP A 285 -3.21 -18.77 3.21
C ASP A 285 -4.20 -17.69 3.67
N HIS A 286 -4.09 -16.45 3.18
CA HIS A 286 -5.13 -15.43 3.44
C HIS A 286 -6.45 -15.87 2.82
N GLU A 287 -7.55 -15.49 3.46
CA GLU A 287 -8.88 -15.75 2.91
C GLU A 287 -9.50 -14.44 2.48
N ARG A 288 -10.14 -14.45 1.30
CA ARG A 288 -10.85 -13.30 0.75
C ARG A 288 -12.19 -13.75 0.22
N THR A 289 -13.24 -13.07 0.65
CA THR A 289 -14.58 -13.23 0.09
C THR A 289 -15.07 -11.85 -0.35
N THR A 290 -15.65 -11.76 -1.54
CA THR A 290 -16.21 -10.50 -2.06
C THR A 290 -17.21 -9.93 -1.07
N PHE A 291 -17.14 -8.62 -0.85
CA PHE A 291 -18.06 -7.91 0.03
C PHE A 291 -18.37 -6.53 -0.55
N SER A 292 -19.64 -6.17 -0.56
CA SER A 292 -20.10 -4.84 -0.89
C SER A 292 -21.13 -4.40 0.14
N LEU A 293 -21.27 -3.08 0.32
CA LEU A 293 -22.36 -2.56 1.13
C LEU A 293 -23.70 -2.87 0.44
N PRO A 294 -24.76 -3.17 1.21
CA PRO A 294 -26.09 -3.32 0.66
C PRO A 294 -26.50 -2.11 -0.18
N PRO A 295 -27.35 -2.29 -1.21
CA PRO A 295 -27.91 -1.18 -1.97
C PRO A 295 -28.53 -0.10 -1.06
N LEU A 296 -28.45 1.15 -1.49
CA LEU A 296 -28.84 2.35 -0.73
C LEU A 296 -28.03 2.67 0.54
N MET A 297 -26.99 1.91 0.86
CA MET A 297 -26.07 2.30 1.92
C MET A 297 -24.90 3.11 1.37
N SER A 298 -24.56 4.20 2.06
CA SER A 298 -23.38 5.02 1.78
C SER A 298 -22.54 5.16 3.03
N LEU A 299 -21.23 4.92 2.90
CA LEU A 299 -20.28 5.13 3.98
C LEU A 299 -19.74 6.56 3.92
N LEU A 300 -19.98 7.34 4.98
CA LEU A 300 -19.39 8.66 5.14
C LEU A 300 -18.20 8.57 6.11
N LEU A 301 -17.08 9.17 5.73
CA LEU A 301 -15.84 9.18 6.51
C LEU A 301 -15.61 10.57 7.08
N GLY A 302 -15.52 10.66 8.41
CA GLY A 302 -15.17 11.89 9.11
C GLY A 302 -13.74 11.81 9.64
N GLU A 303 -12.94 12.83 9.37
CA GLU A 303 -11.62 13.01 10.02
C GLU A 303 -11.85 13.56 11.45
N PRO A 304 -11.35 12.87 12.51
CA PRO A 304 -11.61 13.27 13.89
C PRO A 304 -10.85 14.53 14.36
N GLY A 305 -9.93 15.10 13.57
CA GLY A 305 -9.26 16.38 13.87
C GLY A 305 -7.72 16.32 13.88
N THR A 306 -7.09 17.35 14.49
CA THR A 306 -5.65 17.64 14.39
C THR A 306 -4.78 16.67 15.19
N GLY A 307 -4.43 15.53 14.60
CA GLY A 307 -3.45 14.62 15.17
C GLY A 307 -3.63 13.21 14.67
N GLY A 308 -2.77 12.79 13.74
CA GLY A 308 -2.67 11.37 13.38
C GLY A 308 -2.31 10.54 14.62
N SER A 309 -2.88 9.36 14.76
CA SER A 309 -2.54 8.44 15.85
C SER A 309 -1.31 7.60 15.48
N SER A 310 -0.42 7.36 16.44
CA SER A 310 0.69 6.42 16.26
C SER A 310 0.17 4.99 16.41
N THR A 311 -0.24 4.38 15.29
CA THR A 311 -0.73 2.99 15.23
C THR A 311 0.18 1.98 15.96
N PRO A 312 1.53 2.04 15.85
CA PRO A 312 2.40 1.12 16.58
C PRO A 312 2.25 1.23 18.10
N SER A 313 2.08 2.43 18.64
CA SER A 313 1.93 2.65 20.09
C SER A 313 0.63 2.06 20.61
N MET A 314 -0.49 2.29 19.93
CA MET A 314 -1.79 1.75 20.32
C MET A 314 -1.83 0.22 20.26
N VAL A 315 -1.29 -0.39 19.19
CA VAL A 315 -1.20 -1.86 19.08
C VAL A 315 -0.31 -2.44 20.18
N GLY A 316 0.79 -1.77 20.51
CA GLY A 316 1.67 -2.17 21.61
C GLY A 316 0.95 -2.15 22.97
N ALA A 317 0.17 -1.10 23.24
CA ALA A 317 -0.61 -0.96 24.47
C ALA A 317 -1.68 -2.07 24.60
N VAL A 318 -2.42 -2.35 23.52
CA VAL A 318 -3.42 -3.44 23.52
C VAL A 318 -2.76 -4.80 23.74
N LYS A 319 -1.63 -5.09 23.08
CA LYS A 319 -0.89 -6.35 23.29
C LYS A 319 -0.36 -6.49 24.71
N LYS A 320 0.10 -5.39 25.32
CA LYS A 320 0.56 -5.39 26.72
C LYS A 320 -0.61 -5.69 27.66
N TRP A 321 -1.77 -5.07 27.41
CA TRP A 321 -2.99 -5.31 28.18
C TRP A 321 -3.47 -6.76 28.07
N GLN A 322 -3.50 -7.33 26.85
CA GLN A 322 -3.86 -8.73 26.62
C GLN A 322 -3.01 -9.69 27.45
N LYS A 323 -1.70 -9.43 27.57
CA LYS A 323 -0.79 -10.25 28.39
C LYS A 323 -0.99 -10.06 29.89
N SER A 324 -1.38 -8.86 30.33
CA SER A 324 -1.60 -8.58 31.77
C SER A 324 -2.91 -9.14 32.31
N ASP A 325 -3.93 -9.29 31.45
CA ASP A 325 -5.27 -9.78 31.84
C ASP A 325 -5.83 -10.69 30.74
N THR A 326 -5.26 -11.89 30.64
CA THR A 326 -5.56 -12.85 29.57
C THR A 326 -7.03 -13.27 29.55
N GLN A 327 -7.62 -13.53 30.73
CA GLN A 327 -9.00 -14.02 30.80
C GLN A 327 -10.00 -12.95 30.36
N LYS A 328 -9.87 -11.72 30.87
CA LYS A 328 -10.75 -10.61 30.49
C LYS A 328 -10.56 -10.21 29.03
N SER A 329 -9.30 -10.19 28.56
CA SER A 329 -9.02 -9.84 27.17
C SER A 329 -9.59 -10.87 26.19
N GLN A 330 -9.48 -12.16 26.49
CA GLN A 330 -10.13 -13.22 25.71
C GLN A 330 -11.65 -13.09 25.70
N GLU A 331 -12.28 -12.79 26.85
CA GLU A 331 -13.73 -12.59 26.91
C GLU A 331 -14.18 -11.40 26.06
N ILE A 332 -13.47 -10.27 26.15
CA ILE A 332 -13.76 -9.07 25.35
C ILE A 332 -13.56 -9.36 23.86
N TYR A 333 -12.45 -10.00 23.48
CA TYR A 333 -12.18 -10.36 22.09
C TYR A 333 -13.26 -11.30 21.53
N ARG A 334 -13.71 -12.29 22.32
CA ARG A 334 -14.83 -13.17 21.94
C ARG A 334 -16.11 -12.38 21.69
N LYS A 335 -16.48 -11.45 22.59
CA LYS A 335 -17.67 -10.61 22.42
C LYS A 335 -17.56 -9.70 21.18
N LEU A 336 -16.39 -9.11 20.93
CA LEU A 336 -16.13 -8.31 19.73
C LEU A 336 -16.22 -9.15 18.45
N SER A 337 -15.67 -10.36 18.45
CA SER A 337 -15.75 -11.28 17.32
C SER A 337 -17.20 -11.66 16.99
N GLN A 338 -18.00 -11.94 18.03
CA GLN A 338 -19.44 -12.20 17.89
C GLN A 338 -20.20 -11.00 17.34
N ALA A 339 -19.92 -9.79 17.85
CA ALA A 339 -20.55 -8.56 17.36
C ALA A 339 -20.19 -8.28 15.89
N ASN A 340 -18.92 -8.45 15.51
CA ASN A 340 -18.47 -8.30 14.12
C ASN A 340 -19.18 -9.29 13.19
N SER A 341 -19.31 -10.56 13.61
CA SER A 341 -19.99 -11.61 12.84
C SER A 341 -21.49 -11.35 12.71
N ALA A 342 -22.13 -10.85 13.77
CA ALA A 342 -23.53 -10.46 13.75
C ALA A 342 -23.78 -9.31 12.76
N LEU A 343 -22.93 -8.28 12.76
CA LEU A 343 -23.02 -7.18 11.78
C LEU A 343 -22.83 -7.67 10.35
N GLU A 344 -21.82 -8.50 10.09
CA GLU A 344 -21.60 -9.13 8.78
C GLU A 344 -22.86 -9.88 8.30
N THR A 345 -23.47 -10.66 9.20
CA THR A 345 -24.68 -11.44 8.89
C THR A 345 -25.85 -10.53 8.51
N GLN A 346 -26.08 -9.45 9.28
CA GLN A 346 -27.16 -8.50 8.99
C GLN A 346 -26.96 -7.78 7.66
N LEU A 347 -25.73 -7.38 7.34
CA LEU A 347 -25.43 -6.76 6.05
C LEU A 347 -25.65 -7.73 4.89
N ASN A 348 -25.24 -8.99 5.02
CA ASN A 348 -25.49 -10.00 3.99
C ASN A 348 -27.00 -10.27 3.81
N ILE A 349 -27.79 -10.27 4.89
CA ILE A 349 -29.25 -10.38 4.82
C ILE A 349 -29.84 -9.21 4.03
N LEU A 350 -29.38 -7.98 4.29
CA LEU A 350 -29.84 -6.80 3.57
C LEU A 350 -29.47 -6.83 2.08
N SER A 351 -28.26 -7.27 1.74
CA SER A 351 -27.85 -7.44 0.34
C SER A 351 -28.73 -8.47 -0.37
N LYS A 352 -29.01 -9.61 0.28
CA LYS A 352 -29.88 -10.64 -0.28
C LYS A 352 -31.33 -10.16 -0.45
N LEU A 353 -31.87 -9.45 0.54
CA LEU A 353 -33.21 -8.85 0.42
C LEU A 353 -33.27 -7.86 -0.75
N ALA A 354 -32.21 -7.09 -0.99
CA ALA A 354 -32.17 -6.20 -2.14
C ALA A 354 -32.16 -6.97 -3.47
N GLU A 355 -31.38 -8.06 -3.58
CA GLU A 355 -31.39 -8.93 -4.77
C GLU A 355 -32.73 -9.62 -5.02
N ASP A 356 -33.47 -9.97 -3.96
CA ASP A 356 -34.77 -10.65 -4.07
C ASP A 356 -35.92 -9.69 -4.45
N HIS A 357 -35.78 -8.39 -4.15
CA HIS A 357 -36.86 -7.41 -4.27
C HIS A 357 -36.67 -6.34 -5.35
N TRP A 358 -35.44 -6.13 -5.83
CA TRP A 358 -35.07 -5.13 -6.85
C TRP A 358 -34.33 -5.79 -8.01
#